data_AF-A0AAN1FIC8-F1
#
_entry.id   AF-A0AAN1FIC8-F1
#
_cell.length_a   1.000
_cell.length_b   1.000
_cell.length_c   1.000
_cell.angle_alpha   90.00
_cell.angle_beta   90.00
_cell.angle_gamma   90.00
#
_symmetry.space_group_name_H-M   'P 1'
#
loop_
_entity.id
_entity.type
_entity.pdbx_description
1 polymer ?
#
loop_
_entity_poly.entity_id
_entity_poly.type
_entity_poly.pdbx_seq_one_letter_code
_entity_poly.pdbx_strand_id
1 'polypeptide(L)' 'MERDCFGICLDRAMLSKNRRATFTHVRAYQATNSQVSELEHEVLVSFASPQMSGSEVLKELLQAKDLMWRAGYVCPSND' A
#
# COMPACT_ATOMS: atom_id res chain seq x y z
N MET A 1 7.74 -5.82 -6.97
CA MET A 1 6.26 -5.76 -6.94
C MET A 1 5.79 -7.13 -6.56
N GLU A 2 5.59 -7.35 -5.28
CA GLU A 2 5.06 -8.61 -4.75
C GLU A 2 3.58 -8.43 -4.43
N ARG A 3 2.83 -9.53 -4.42
CA ARG A 3 1.39 -9.53 -4.16
C ARG A 3 1.10 -10.54 -3.05
N ASP A 4 0.32 -10.11 -2.07
CA ASP A 4 -0.21 -10.97 -1.00
C ASP A 4 -1.74 -11.07 -1.08
N CYS A 5 -2.36 -11.69 -0.07
CA CYS A 5 -3.81 -11.82 0.02
C CYS A 5 -4.55 -10.47 0.14
N PHE A 6 -3.87 -9.39 0.49
CA PHE A 6 -4.42 -8.03 0.61
C PHE A 6 -4.21 -7.17 -0.64
N GLY A 7 -3.26 -7.53 -1.51
CA GLY A 7 -3.04 -6.87 -2.80
C GLY A 7 -1.56 -6.73 -3.15
N ILE A 8 -1.27 -5.80 -4.05
CA ILE A 8 0.09 -5.44 -4.45
C ILE A 8 0.75 -4.71 -3.29
N CYS A 9 1.86 -5.23 -2.78
CA CYS A 9 2.67 -4.57 -1.76
C CYS A 9 3.30 -3.30 -2.33
N LEU A 10 3.02 -2.17 -1.68
CA LEU A 10 3.57 -0.88 -2.06
C LEU A 10 4.72 -0.52 -1.12
N ASP A 11 5.92 -0.45 -1.67
CA ASP A 11 7.12 -0.03 -0.95
C ASP A 11 7.75 1.20 -1.61
N ARG A 12 8.66 1.84 -0.86
CA ARG A 12 9.34 3.06 -1.31
C ARG A 12 10.07 2.88 -2.64
N ALA A 13 10.74 1.75 -2.86
CA ALA A 13 11.54 1.51 -4.06
C ALA A 13 10.65 1.31 -5.28
N MET A 14 9.58 0.54 -5.13
CA MET A 14 8.56 0.28 -6.14
C MET A 14 7.85 1.57 -6.56
N LEU A 15 7.36 2.35 -5.60
CA LEU A 15 6.66 3.61 -5.89
C LEU A 15 7.61 4.65 -6.50
N SER A 16 8.88 4.66 -6.10
CA SER A 16 9.89 5.55 -6.69
C SER A 16 10.15 5.24 -8.17
N LYS A 17 10.04 3.98 -8.59
CA LYS A 17 10.16 3.55 -9.99
C LYS A 17 8.88 3.77 -10.79
N ASN A 18 7.72 3.83 -10.13
CA ASN A 18 6.40 3.88 -10.74
C ASN A 18 5.63 5.16 -10.36
N ARG A 19 6.33 6.31 -10.25
CA ARG A 19 5.75 7.57 -9.74
C ARG A 19 4.53 8.04 -10.54
N ARG A 20 4.56 7.83 -11.86
CA ARG A 20 3.49 8.23 -12.80
C ARG A 20 2.40 7.18 -12.96
N ALA A 21 2.63 5.95 -12.51
CA ALA A 21 1.63 4.91 -12.56
C ALA A 21 0.46 5.25 -11.64
N THR A 22 -0.72 4.77 -12.00
CA THR A 22 -1.93 4.88 -11.18
C THR A 22 -2.14 3.58 -10.41
N PHE A 23 -2.36 3.69 -9.11
CA PHE A 23 -2.73 2.59 -8.23
C PHE A 23 -4.21 2.71 -7.86
N THR A 24 -4.95 1.60 -7.92
CA THR A 24 -6.38 1.59 -7.54
C THR A 24 -6.62 0.71 -6.33
N HIS A 25 -7.69 0.99 -5.60
CA HIS A 25 -8.02 0.35 -4.33
C HIS A 25 -6.84 0.40 -3.35
N VAL A 26 -6.27 1.59 -3.17
CA VAL A 26 -5.12 1.80 -2.29
C VAL A 26 -5.59 1.75 -0.85
N ARG A 27 -4.91 0.96 -0.02
CA ARG A 27 -5.20 0.79 1.40
C ARG A 27 -3.91 0.84 2.21
N ALA A 28 -3.99 1.41 3.40
CA ALA A 28 -2.91 1.33 4.39
C ALA A 28 -3.44 0.65 5.65
N TYR A 29 -2.72 -0.35 6.12
CA TYR A 29 -3.08 -1.15 7.27
C TYR A 29 -2.13 -0.88 8.42
N GLN A 30 -2.67 -0.75 9.63
CA GLN A 30 -1.86 -0.70 10.84
C GLN A 30 -1.61 -2.12 11.35
N ALA A 31 -0.34 -2.49 11.51
CA ALA A 31 0.02 -3.72 12.18
C ALA A 31 -0.26 -3.55 13.68
N THR A 32 -1.22 -4.31 14.20
CA THR A 32 -1.48 -4.39 15.63
C THR A 32 -0.34 -5.19 16.26
N ASN A 33 0.56 -4.51 16.97
CA ASN A 33 1.67 -5.11 17.74
C ASN A 33 1.16 -5.87 18.98
N SER A 34 0.22 -6.78 18.80
CA SER A 34 -0.24 -7.67 19.86
C SER A 34 0.11 -9.09 19.47
N GLN A 35 0.73 -9.79 20.41
CA GLN A 35 1.16 -11.18 20.36
C GLN A 35 -0.03 -12.14 20.20
N VAL A 36 -0.77 -12.01 19.11
CA VAL A 36 -1.92 -12.84 18.77
C VAL A 36 -1.48 -13.76 17.65
N SER A 37 -1.74 -15.05 17.87
CA SER A 37 -1.56 -16.20 16.96
C SER A 37 -1.61 -15.83 15.46
N GLU A 38 -0.75 -16.47 14.65
CA GLU A 38 -0.60 -16.30 13.19
C GLU A 38 -1.91 -16.38 12.37
N LEU A 39 -3.02 -16.79 12.99
CA LEU A 39 -4.33 -16.99 12.39
C LEU A 39 -5.26 -15.76 12.46
N GLU A 40 -4.99 -14.76 13.31
CA GLU A 40 -5.89 -13.64 13.57
C GLU A 40 -5.14 -12.28 13.63
N HIS A 41 -4.31 -11.98 12.63
CA HIS A 41 -3.85 -10.61 12.45
C HIS A 41 -5.04 -9.74 12.03
N GLU A 42 -5.76 -9.18 13.01
CA GLU A 42 -6.73 -8.11 12.78
C GLU A 42 -5.97 -6.87 12.33
N VAL A 43 -5.79 -6.73 11.01
CA VAL A 43 -5.24 -5.54 10.38
C VAL A 43 -6.33 -4.49 10.22
N LEU A 44 -6.19 -3.39 10.94
CA LEU A 44 -7.10 -2.25 10.83
C LEU A 44 -6.76 -1.44 9.58
N VAL A 45 -7.77 -1.10 8.78
CA VAL A 45 -7.62 -0.16 7.66
C VAL A 45 -7.53 1.26 8.21
N SER A 46 -6.34 1.85 8.17
CA SER A 46 -6.09 3.22 8.61
C SER A 46 -6.32 4.25 7.50
N PHE A 47 -6.17 3.83 6.25
CA PHE A 47 -6.38 4.68 5.08
C PHE A 47 -6.95 3.86 3.92
N ALA A 48 -7.84 4.47 3.14
CA ALA A 48 -8.31 3.91 1.89
C ALA A 48 -8.55 5.03 0.86
N SER A 49 -8.11 4.79 -0.38
CA SER A 49 -8.43 5.63 -1.52
C SER A 49 -8.80 4.76 -2.72
N PRO A 50 -9.85 5.12 -3.50
CA PRO A 50 -10.17 4.44 -4.75
C PRO A 50 -9.00 4.46 -5.74
N GLN A 51 -8.24 5.55 -5.77
CA GLN A 51 -7.17 5.77 -6.74
C GLN A 51 -6.13 6.76 -6.20
N MET A 52 -4.84 6.48 -6.46
CA MET A 52 -3.73 7.40 -6.21
C MET A 52 -2.62 7.16 -7.23
N SER A 53 -1.92 8.22 -7.64
CA SER A 53 -0.66 8.10 -8.38
C SER A 53 0.46 7.53 -7.50
N GLY A 54 1.50 6.96 -8.11
CA GLY A 54 2.67 6.48 -7.38
C GLY A 54 3.36 7.56 -6.55
N SER A 55 3.37 8.80 -7.04
CA SER A 55 3.88 9.95 -6.29
C SER A 55 3.03 10.31 -5.07
N GLU A 56 1.70 10.22 -5.18
CA GLU A 56 0.80 10.48 -4.04
C GLU A 56 0.95 9.40 -2.98
N VAL A 57 0.95 8.11 -3.37
CA VAL A 57 1.17 7.02 -2.41
C VAL A 57 2.54 7.15 -1.76
N LEU A 58 3.59 7.48 -2.52
CA LEU A 58 4.93 7.65 -1.96
C LEU A 58 4.98 8.78 -0.93
N LYS A 59 4.28 9.89 -1.19
CA LYS A 59 4.20 11.02 -0.26
C LYS A 59 3.54 10.60 1.05
N GLU A 60 2.39 9.92 0.98
CA GLU A 60 1.67 9.44 2.17
C GLU A 60 2.46 8.39 2.94
N LEU A 61 3.08 7.44 2.23
CA LEU A 61 3.94 6.40 2.84
C LEU A 61 5.12 7.01 3.61
N LEU A 62 5.70 8.12 3.13
CA LEU A 62 6.80 8.79 3.81
C LEU A 62 6.34 9.57 5.06
N GLN A 63 5.06 9.94 5.15
CA GLN A 63 4.50 10.65 6.31
C GLN A 63 4.00 9.69 7.38
N ALA A 64 3.38 8.58 6.97
CA ALA A 64 2.84 7.57 7.86
C ALA A 64 3.82 6.42 8.08
N LYS A 65 4.66 6.54 9.11
CA LYS A 65 5.53 5.45 9.56
C LYS A 65 4.67 4.30 10.12
N ASP A 66 5.13 3.07 9.90
CA ASP A 66 4.53 1.84 10.44
C ASP A 66 3.18 1.40 9.85
N LEU A 67 2.84 1.88 8.63
CA LEU A 67 1.70 1.35 7.87
C LEU A 67 2.14 0.42 6.72
N MET A 68 1.37 -0.64 6.52
CA MET A 68 1.51 -1.53 5.39
C MET A 68 0.61 -1.07 4.25
N TRP A 69 1.20 -0.66 3.13
CA TRP A 69 0.47 -0.14 1.97
C TRP A 69 0.20 -1.23 0.94
N ARG A 70 -1.02 -1.24 0.39
CA ARG A 70 -1.49 -2.19 -0.63
C ARG A 70 -2.26 -1.47 -1.72
N ALA A 71 -2.24 -2.02 -2.93
CA ALA A 71 -3.14 -1.65 -4.02
C ALA A 71 -3.82 -2.89 -4.63
N GLY A 72 -5.05 -2.75 -5.11
CA GLY A 72 -5.72 -3.82 -5.86
C GLY A 72 -5.11 -4.02 -7.26
N TYR A 73 -4.80 -2.91 -7.93
CA TYR A 73 -4.26 -2.89 -9.28
C TYR A 73 -3.27 -1.75 -9.50
N VAL A 74 -2.38 -1.94 -10.48
CA VAL A 74 -1.51 -0.90 -11.02
C VAL A 74 -1.83 -0.72 -12.50
N CYS A 75 -2.08 0.52 -12.90
CA CYS A 75 -2.18 0.95 -14.29
C CYS A 75 -0.86 1.65 -14.62
N PRO A 76 0.01 1.03 -15.44
CA PRO A 76 1.26 1.65 -15.87
C PRO A 76 0.99 2.99 -16.56
N SER A 77 1.86 3.98 -16.37
CA SER A 77 1.87 5.15 -17.24
C SER A 77 2.41 4.73 -18.60
N ASN A 78 1.69 5.05 -19.67
CA ASN A 78 2.24 4.98 -21.02
C ASN A 78 3.22 6.14 -21.17
N ASP A 79 4.51 5.88 -20.97
CA ASP A 79 5.58 6.71 -21.53
C ASP A 79 5.97 6.12 -22.90
#